data_AF-A0A954KAV7-F1
#
_entry.id   AF-A0A954KAV7-F1
#
_cell.length_a   1.000
_cell.length_b   1.000
_cell.length_c   1.000
_cell.angle_alpha   90.00
_cell.angle_beta   90.00
_cell.angle_gamma   90.00
#
_symmetry.space_group_name_H-M   'P 1'
#
loop_
_entity.id
_entity.type
_entity.pdbx_description
1 polymer ?
#
loop_
_entity_poly.entity_id
_entity_poly.type
_entity_poly.pdbx_seq_one_letter_code
_entity_poly.pdbx_strand_id
1 'polypeptide(L)'
;MSRLKLAVATRCFGLPIKRAIKTAAQIGARGVQLDVQNEITPSSFGASGDRQFRKLLEEFNLSIASLRLPARHALTEPEFIDQRVSQIKSALEFAWRLRVPLLIIHPGSIQTAEGGNFLLVCEVLNDLARFASNIGTDLCIACESNSAPVIRELVSKVNAGFVGIDFDTAEMIFNQQNAETAIR
;
A
#
# COMPACT_ATOMS: atom_id res chain seq x y z
N MET A 1 -24.12 13.34 -4.01
CA MET A 1 -22.68 13.30 -3.70
C MET A 1 -22.38 12.02 -2.97
N SER A 2 -21.50 11.15 -3.51
CA SER A 2 -21.03 9.98 -2.76
C SER A 2 -20.30 10.46 -1.52
N ARG A 3 -20.72 9.99 -0.34
CA ARG A 3 -20.10 10.36 0.94
C ARG A 3 -18.70 9.73 0.98
N LEU A 4 -17.65 10.54 1.16
CA LEU A 4 -16.26 10.07 1.31
C LEU A 4 -16.20 8.94 2.35
N LYS A 5 -15.64 7.77 2.02
CA LYS A 5 -15.47 6.67 2.98
C LYS A 5 -14.25 6.96 3.85
N LEU A 6 -14.47 7.48 5.05
CA LEU A 6 -13.39 7.74 6.00
C LEU A 6 -12.86 6.43 6.57
N ALA A 7 -11.55 6.26 6.46
CA ALA A 7 -10.82 5.12 7.01
C ALA A 7 -9.69 5.61 7.92
N VAL A 8 -9.26 4.75 8.83
CA VAL A 8 -8.19 5.06 9.80
C VAL A 8 -7.10 4.00 9.77
N ALA A 9 -5.85 4.42 9.93
CA ALA A 9 -4.71 3.52 10.05
C ALA A 9 -4.67 2.93 11.47
N THR A 10 -4.87 1.62 11.61
CA THR A 10 -4.96 0.97 12.93
C THR A 10 -3.65 0.98 13.69
N ARG A 11 -2.51 0.95 12.99
CA ARG A 11 -1.16 1.10 13.57
C ARG A 11 -1.02 2.33 14.48
N CYS A 12 -1.74 3.42 14.18
CA CYS A 12 -1.66 4.67 14.93
C CYS A 12 -2.29 4.58 16.33
N PHE A 13 -3.10 3.55 16.61
CA PHE A 13 -3.70 3.37 17.93
C PHE A 13 -2.75 2.73 18.93
N GLY A 14 -1.69 2.04 18.48
CA GLY A 14 -0.79 1.29 19.37
C GLY A 14 -1.51 0.17 20.15
N LEU A 15 -2.60 -0.37 19.60
CA LEU A 15 -3.43 -1.40 20.23
C LEU A 15 -3.34 -2.73 19.48
N PRO A 16 -3.53 -3.87 20.16
CA PRO A 16 -3.74 -5.15 19.49
C PRO A 16 -4.89 -5.07 18.48
N ILE A 17 -4.75 -5.72 17.32
CA ILE A 17 -5.61 -5.55 16.15
C ILE A 17 -7.12 -5.62 16.45
N LYS A 18 -7.58 -6.55 17.29
CA LYS A 18 -9.01 -6.65 17.66
C LYS A 18 -9.52 -5.41 18.41
N ARG A 19 -8.70 -4.83 19.28
CA ARG A 19 -9.02 -3.59 20.02
C ARG A 19 -8.92 -2.38 19.10
N ALA A 20 -7.95 -2.36 18.19
CA ALA A 20 -7.80 -1.32 17.17
C ALA A 20 -9.03 -1.24 16.26
N ILE A 21 -9.55 -2.38 15.77
CA ILE A 21 -10.79 -2.47 14.98
C ILE A 21 -11.98 -1.91 15.76
N LYS A 22 -12.15 -2.33 17.02
CA LYS A 22 -13.23 -1.82 17.87
C LYS A 22 -13.13 -0.30 18.07
N THR A 23 -11.91 0.21 18.26
CA THR A 23 -11.65 1.64 18.43
C THR A 23 -11.98 2.41 17.15
N ALA A 24 -11.58 1.90 15.98
CA ALA A 24 -11.92 2.48 14.67
C ALA A 24 -13.44 2.64 14.48
N ALA A 25 -14.21 1.62 14.87
CA ALA A 25 -15.66 1.67 14.81
C ALA A 25 -16.25 2.71 15.78
N GLN A 26 -15.73 2.76 17.01
CA GLN A 26 -16.17 3.71 18.05
C GLN A 26 -15.96 5.17 17.67
N ILE A 27 -14.88 5.49 16.94
CA ILE A 27 -14.61 6.85 16.44
C ILE A 27 -15.35 7.17 15.13
N GLY A 28 -16.20 6.27 14.64
CA GLY A 28 -17.05 6.49 13.47
C GLY A 28 -16.36 6.26 12.11
N ALA A 29 -15.23 5.57 12.07
CA ALA A 29 -14.62 5.17 10.81
C ALA A 29 -15.51 4.16 10.07
N ARG A 30 -15.42 4.14 8.74
CA ARG A 30 -16.08 3.15 7.88
C ARG A 30 -15.11 2.18 7.24
N GLY A 31 -13.81 2.42 7.40
CA GLY A 31 -12.80 1.46 7.02
C GLY A 31 -11.53 1.58 7.82
N VAL A 32 -10.63 0.63 7.59
CA VAL A 32 -9.33 0.55 8.24
C VAL A 32 -8.23 0.35 7.21
N GLN A 33 -7.10 1.00 7.42
CA GLN A 33 -5.85 0.66 6.75
C GLN A 33 -5.01 -0.17 7.71
N LEU A 34 -4.57 -1.35 7.26
CA LEU A 34 -3.85 -2.33 8.08
C LEU A 34 -2.42 -2.50 7.62
N ASP A 35 -1.50 -2.69 8.56
CA ASP A 35 -0.10 -3.04 8.31
C ASP A 35 0.06 -4.55 8.11
N VAL A 36 0.61 -4.92 6.95
CA VAL A 36 1.02 -6.29 6.63
C VAL A 36 2.42 -6.50 7.15
N GLN A 37 2.57 -7.41 8.11
CA GLN A 37 3.76 -7.81 8.88
C GLN A 37 3.63 -7.48 10.36
N ASN A 38 3.28 -6.23 10.72
CA ASN A 38 3.27 -5.82 12.13
C ASN A 38 1.92 -6.07 12.81
N GLU A 39 0.81 -5.87 12.10
CA GLU A 39 -0.54 -6.07 12.66
C GLU A 39 -1.16 -7.39 12.22
N ILE A 40 -1.01 -7.72 10.94
CA ILE A 40 -1.50 -8.97 10.34
C ILE A 40 -0.44 -9.57 9.42
N THR A 41 -0.29 -10.88 9.43
CA THR A 41 0.67 -11.57 8.53
C THR A 41 -0.05 -12.68 7.76
N PRO A 42 0.35 -12.95 6.51
CA PRO A 42 -0.23 -14.07 5.74
C PRO A 42 -0.10 -15.42 6.47
N SER A 43 1.00 -15.65 7.19
CA SER A 43 1.27 -16.89 7.92
C SER A 43 0.43 -17.08 9.18
N SER A 44 -0.03 -15.99 9.81
CA SER A 44 -0.98 -16.06 10.92
C SER A 44 -2.41 -16.40 10.48
N PHE A 45 -2.69 -16.39 9.17
CA PHE A 45 -4.02 -16.58 8.61
C PHE A 45 -4.09 -17.89 7.82
N GLY A 46 -4.77 -18.90 8.38
CA GLY A 46 -5.23 -20.05 7.61
C GLY A 46 -6.51 -19.74 6.80
N ALA A 47 -6.98 -20.69 6.00
CA ALA A 47 -8.20 -20.53 5.19
C ALA A 47 -9.45 -20.13 6.02
N SER A 48 -9.55 -20.60 7.28
CA SER A 48 -10.60 -20.19 8.21
C SER A 48 -10.37 -18.80 8.83
N GLY A 49 -9.11 -18.39 8.97
CA GLY A 49 -8.70 -17.10 9.53
C GLY A 49 -9.16 -15.92 8.69
N ASP A 50 -9.04 -16.01 7.36
CA ASP A 50 -9.50 -14.96 6.43
C ASP A 50 -10.99 -14.67 6.60
N ARG A 51 -11.81 -15.73 6.70
CA ARG A 51 -13.26 -15.60 6.87
C ARG A 51 -13.61 -15.03 8.25
N GLN A 52 -12.95 -15.50 9.30
CA GLN A 52 -13.18 -15.02 10.66
C GLN A 52 -12.82 -13.53 10.80
N PHE A 53 -11.71 -13.11 10.19
CA PHE A 53 -11.27 -11.72 10.24
C PHE A 53 -12.20 -10.79 9.46
N ARG A 54 -12.64 -11.20 8.27
CA ARG A 54 -13.67 -10.45 7.52
C ARG A 54 -14.98 -10.34 8.31
N LYS A 55 -15.43 -11.43 8.93
CA LYS A 55 -16.62 -11.43 9.78
C LYS A 55 -16.48 -10.45 10.96
N LEU A 56 -15.32 -10.41 11.60
CA LEU A 56 -15.05 -9.46 12.68
C LEU A 56 -15.23 -8.01 12.20
N LEU A 57 -14.70 -7.66 11.03
CA LEU A 57 -14.84 -6.32 10.47
C LEU A 57 -16.30 -6.01 10.10
N GLU A 58 -17.02 -6.97 9.52
CA GLU A 58 -18.45 -6.87 9.19
C GLU A 58 -19.31 -6.62 10.45
N GLU A 59 -19.03 -7.29 11.57
CA GLU A 59 -19.72 -7.07 12.86
C GLU A 59 -19.58 -5.62 13.37
N PHE A 60 -18.50 -4.94 13.00
CA PHE A 60 -18.26 -3.54 13.33
C PHE A 60 -18.63 -2.57 12.19
N ASN A 61 -19.26 -3.04 11.11
CA ASN A 61 -19.55 -2.26 9.90
C ASN A 61 -18.31 -1.58 9.28
N LEU A 62 -17.15 -2.21 9.39
CA LEU A 62 -15.89 -1.74 8.83
C LEU A 62 -15.52 -2.52 7.58
N SER A 63 -14.98 -1.83 6.58
CA SER A 63 -14.28 -2.45 5.44
C SER A 63 -12.76 -2.29 5.57
N ILE A 64 -11.97 -3.18 4.98
CA ILE A 64 -10.54 -2.91 4.80
C ILE A 64 -10.38 -1.97 3.61
N ALA A 65 -9.89 -0.76 3.87
CA ALA A 65 -9.69 0.25 2.83
C ALA A 65 -8.41 0.00 2.04
N SER A 66 -7.34 -0.38 2.73
CA SER A 66 -6.07 -0.77 2.11
C SER A 66 -5.19 -1.58 3.05
N LEU A 67 -4.26 -2.33 2.46
CA LEU A 67 -3.11 -2.86 3.16
C LEU A 67 -1.90 -1.95 2.92
N ARG A 68 -1.03 -1.80 3.91
CA ARG A 68 0.28 -1.17 3.76
C ARG A 68 1.34 -2.21 4.07
N LEU A 69 2.31 -2.39 3.17
CA LEU A 69 3.45 -3.27 3.40
C LEU A 69 4.67 -2.42 3.81
N PRO A 70 5.10 -2.47 5.07
CA PRO A 70 6.32 -1.81 5.52
C PRO A 70 7.52 -2.24 4.67
N ALA A 71 8.41 -1.29 4.41
CA ALA A 71 9.68 -1.56 3.77
C ALA A 71 10.73 -1.92 4.83
N ARG A 72 11.31 -3.11 4.73
CA ARG A 72 12.62 -3.42 5.33
C ARG A 72 13.76 -3.14 4.35
N HIS A 73 13.49 -3.34 3.06
CA HIS A 73 14.33 -3.01 1.92
C HIS A 73 13.48 -2.30 0.87
N ALA A 74 14.08 -1.34 0.17
CA ALA A 74 13.45 -0.60 -0.92
C ALA A 74 13.56 -1.37 -2.26
N LEU A 75 12.78 -0.95 -3.27
CA LEU A 75 12.94 -1.44 -4.65
C LEU A 75 14.22 -0.90 -5.31
N THR A 76 14.87 0.05 -4.65
CA THR A 76 16.10 0.69 -5.09
C THR A 76 17.37 -0.05 -4.63
N GLU A 77 17.23 -1.13 -3.87
CA GLU A 77 18.32 -1.98 -3.35
C GLU A 77 18.39 -3.28 -4.17
N PRO A 78 19.29 -3.38 -5.18
CA PRO A 78 19.35 -4.52 -6.08
C PRO A 78 19.61 -5.86 -5.37
N GLU A 79 20.37 -5.83 -4.26
CA GLU A 79 20.76 -7.03 -3.52
C GLU A 79 19.57 -7.72 -2.86
N PHE A 80 18.50 -6.97 -2.56
CA PHE A 80 17.31 -7.47 -1.87
C PHE A 80 16.07 -7.49 -2.76
N ILE A 81 16.23 -7.22 -4.06
CA ILE A 81 15.08 -7.00 -4.95
C ILE A 81 14.20 -8.25 -5.07
N ASP A 82 14.79 -9.43 -5.21
CA ASP A 82 14.05 -10.69 -5.32
C ASP A 82 13.24 -10.99 -4.06
N GLN A 83 13.85 -10.78 -2.90
CA GLN A 83 13.17 -10.93 -1.62
C GLN A 83 12.01 -9.93 -1.50
N ARG A 84 12.23 -8.68 -1.92
CA ARG A 84 11.22 -7.62 -1.83
C ARG A 84 10.06 -7.88 -2.78
N VAL A 85 10.32 -8.30 -4.02
CA VAL A 85 9.30 -8.68 -5.00
C VAL A 85 8.46 -9.85 -4.48
N SER A 86 9.10 -10.89 -3.93
CA SER A 86 8.41 -12.04 -3.34
C SER A 86 7.48 -11.62 -2.17
N GLN A 87 7.96 -10.73 -1.29
CA GLN A 87 7.14 -10.18 -0.21
C GLN A 87 5.94 -9.40 -0.72
N ILE A 88 6.11 -8.57 -1.76
CA ILE A 88 5.01 -7.78 -2.34
C ILE A 88 3.99 -8.70 -3.00
N LYS A 89 4.43 -9.71 -3.77
CA LYS A 89 3.54 -10.69 -4.40
C LYS A 89 2.71 -11.46 -3.36
N SER A 90 3.35 -11.92 -2.29
CA SER A 90 2.65 -12.58 -1.18
C SER A 90 1.65 -11.64 -0.47
N ALA A 91 1.98 -10.36 -0.31
CA ALA A 91 1.07 -9.37 0.27
C ALA A 91 -0.13 -9.06 -0.65
N LEU A 92 0.07 -9.03 -1.97
CA LEU A 92 -1.02 -8.88 -2.96
C LEU A 92 -1.98 -10.07 -2.93
N GLU A 93 -1.46 -11.30 -2.89
CA GLU A 93 -2.28 -12.51 -2.71
C GLU A 93 -3.08 -12.47 -1.41
N PHE A 94 -2.45 -12.00 -0.32
CA PHE A 94 -3.13 -11.86 0.97
C PHE A 94 -4.23 -10.80 0.95
N ALA A 95 -3.98 -9.65 0.34
CA ALA A 95 -4.97 -8.61 0.11
C ALA A 95 -6.18 -9.15 -0.66
N TRP A 96 -5.94 -9.92 -1.73
CA TRP A 96 -7.00 -10.56 -2.49
C TRP A 96 -7.84 -11.54 -1.66
N ARG A 97 -7.19 -12.41 -0.87
CA ARG A 97 -7.90 -13.35 0.05
C ARG A 97 -8.79 -12.61 1.05
N LEU A 98 -8.35 -11.46 1.54
CA LEU A 98 -9.09 -10.60 2.46
C LEU A 98 -10.06 -9.63 1.76
N ARG A 99 -10.15 -9.65 0.43
CA ARG A 99 -10.96 -8.74 -0.40
C ARG A 99 -10.63 -7.26 -0.17
N VAL A 100 -9.35 -6.97 0.01
CA VAL A 100 -8.85 -5.60 0.11
C VAL A 100 -8.65 -5.07 -1.31
N PRO A 101 -9.10 -3.84 -1.62
CA PRO A 101 -9.00 -3.34 -2.99
C PRO A 101 -7.57 -3.04 -3.43
N LEU A 102 -6.70 -2.61 -2.51
CA LEU A 102 -5.37 -2.16 -2.85
C LEU A 102 -4.31 -2.42 -1.77
N LEU A 103 -3.07 -2.58 -2.23
CA LEU A 103 -1.85 -2.68 -1.42
C LEU A 103 -0.96 -1.46 -1.67
N ILE A 104 -0.54 -0.80 -0.60
CA ILE A 104 0.38 0.34 -0.63
C ILE A 104 1.79 -0.17 -0.29
N ILE A 105 2.77 0.18 -1.14
CA ILE A 105 4.19 -0.09 -0.93
C ILE A 105 5.00 1.21 -0.99
N HIS A 106 6.15 1.21 -0.31
CA HIS A 106 7.15 2.27 -0.50
C HIS A 106 8.19 1.82 -1.54
N PRO A 107 8.41 2.57 -2.65
CA PRO A 107 9.37 2.19 -3.67
C PRO A 107 10.83 2.45 -3.27
N GLY A 108 11.08 3.34 -2.32
CA GLY A 108 12.43 3.86 -2.04
C GLY A 108 12.64 5.25 -2.63
N SER A 109 13.84 5.80 -2.43
CA SER A 109 14.23 7.08 -3.02
C SER A 109 14.72 6.87 -4.45
N ILE A 110 13.92 7.32 -5.41
CA ILE A 110 14.17 7.11 -6.84
C ILE A 110 15.17 8.14 -7.35
N GLN A 111 16.17 7.67 -8.09
CA GLN A 111 17.24 8.46 -8.68
C GLN A 111 17.20 8.35 -10.20
N THR A 112 16.93 9.47 -10.88
CA THR A 112 16.80 9.55 -12.35
C THR A 112 18.11 9.90 -13.07
N ALA A 113 19.18 10.23 -12.34
CA ALA A 113 20.49 10.50 -12.91
C ALA A 113 21.09 9.25 -13.57
N GLU A 114 22.09 9.44 -14.44
CA GLU A 114 22.82 8.34 -15.06
C GLU A 114 23.46 7.43 -14.00
N GLY A 115 23.30 6.11 -14.16
CA GLY A 115 23.69 5.13 -13.13
C GLY A 115 22.73 5.04 -11.93
N GLY A 116 21.62 5.78 -11.95
CA GLY A 116 20.58 5.73 -10.93
C GLY A 116 19.70 4.47 -11.01
N ASN A 117 18.76 4.37 -10.08
CA ASN A 117 17.90 3.20 -9.88
C ASN A 117 16.56 3.27 -10.65
N PHE A 118 16.31 4.34 -11.41
CA PHE A 118 15.01 4.58 -12.06
C PHE A 118 14.55 3.44 -13.00
N LEU A 119 15.45 2.93 -13.84
CA LEU A 119 15.11 1.86 -14.79
C LEU A 119 14.80 0.54 -14.07
N LEU A 120 15.57 0.21 -13.03
CA LEU A 120 15.32 -0.96 -12.19
C LEU A 120 13.93 -0.89 -11.55
N VAL A 121 13.58 0.26 -10.96
CA VAL A 121 12.25 0.45 -10.33
C VAL A 121 11.14 0.36 -11.38
N CYS A 122 11.32 0.93 -12.58
CA CYS A 122 10.36 0.79 -13.69
C CYS A 122 10.13 -0.68 -14.08
N GLU A 123 11.19 -1.46 -14.23
CA GLU A 123 11.10 -2.88 -14.60
C GLU A 123 10.35 -3.68 -13.54
N VAL A 124 10.72 -3.50 -12.27
CA VAL A 124 10.12 -4.21 -11.15
C VAL A 124 8.65 -3.82 -10.97
N LEU A 125 8.31 -2.53 -11.10
CA LEU A 125 6.92 -2.09 -11.02
C LEU A 125 6.07 -2.63 -12.18
N ASN A 126 6.63 -2.80 -13.38
CA ASN A 126 5.90 -3.43 -14.49
C ASN A 126 5.59 -4.91 -14.20
N ASP A 127 6.54 -5.67 -13.64
CA ASP A 127 6.28 -7.05 -13.23
C ASP A 127 5.20 -7.13 -12.13
N LEU A 128 5.33 -6.29 -11.10
CA LEU A 128 4.38 -6.23 -9.99
C LEU A 128 2.98 -5.76 -10.46
N ALA A 129 2.90 -4.78 -11.36
CA ALA A 129 1.62 -4.29 -11.89
C ALA A 129 0.90 -5.35 -12.73
N ARG A 130 1.65 -6.14 -13.52
CA ARG A 130 1.09 -7.28 -14.25
C ARG A 130 0.56 -8.35 -13.30
N PHE A 131 1.33 -8.68 -12.26
CA PHE A 131 0.92 -9.65 -11.24
C PHE A 131 -0.31 -9.19 -10.47
N ALA A 132 -0.34 -7.93 -10.03
CA ALA A 132 -1.47 -7.28 -9.34
C ALA A 132 -2.75 -7.34 -10.18
N SER A 133 -2.64 -7.01 -11.47
CA SER A 133 -3.76 -7.07 -12.43
C SER A 133 -4.33 -8.48 -12.59
N ASN A 134 -3.47 -9.51 -12.60
CA ASN A 134 -3.89 -10.91 -12.73
C ASN A 134 -4.64 -11.43 -11.49
N ILE A 135 -4.27 -10.96 -10.29
CA ILE A 135 -4.90 -11.37 -9.03
C ILE A 135 -6.18 -10.57 -8.76
N GLY A 136 -6.24 -9.31 -9.18
CA GLY A 136 -7.38 -8.42 -8.90
C GLY A 136 -7.24 -7.67 -7.58
N THR A 137 -6.03 -7.25 -7.24
CA THR A 137 -5.76 -6.27 -6.18
C THR A 137 -4.83 -5.21 -6.73
N ASP A 138 -5.21 -3.95 -6.58
CA ASP A 138 -4.43 -2.84 -7.14
C ASP A 138 -3.14 -2.62 -6.34
N LEU A 139 -2.06 -2.30 -7.03
CA LEU A 139 -0.82 -1.86 -6.43
C LEU A 139 -0.81 -0.33 -6.35
N CYS A 140 -0.45 0.22 -5.20
CA CYS A 140 -0.23 1.64 -5.01
C CYS A 140 1.18 1.92 -4.48
N ILE A 141 1.79 3.01 -4.95
CA ILE A 141 3.09 3.47 -4.45
C ILE A 141 2.92 4.71 -3.57
N ALA A 142 3.59 4.74 -2.43
CA ALA A 142 3.65 5.90 -1.56
C ALA A 142 4.60 6.97 -2.13
N CYS A 143 4.08 8.20 -2.23
CA CYS A 143 4.83 9.37 -2.68
C CYS A 143 5.49 10.08 -1.49
N GLU A 144 6.49 9.43 -0.90
CA GLU A 144 7.22 9.99 0.26
C GLU A 144 8.33 10.94 -0.20
N SER A 145 9.59 10.49 -0.19
CA SER A 145 10.76 11.31 -0.54
C SER A 145 10.89 11.66 -2.03
N ASN A 146 9.97 11.19 -2.87
CA ASN A 146 10.03 11.34 -4.32
C ASN A 146 9.26 12.58 -4.76
N SER A 147 9.84 13.35 -5.68
CA SER A 147 9.15 14.53 -6.22
C SER A 147 8.02 14.14 -7.17
N ALA A 148 6.97 14.98 -7.24
CA ALA A 148 5.84 14.76 -8.15
C ALA A 148 6.27 14.54 -9.62
N PRO A 149 7.26 15.27 -10.18
CA PRO A 149 7.78 14.98 -11.52
C PRO A 149 8.37 13.57 -11.66
N VAL A 150 9.13 13.11 -10.67
CA VAL A 150 9.74 11.76 -10.68
C VAL A 150 8.67 10.68 -10.63
N ILE A 151 7.64 10.84 -9.78
CA ILE A 151 6.51 9.91 -9.71
C ILE A 151 5.71 9.91 -11.02
N ARG A 152 5.46 11.09 -11.60
CA ARG A 152 4.76 11.21 -12.90
C ARG A 152 5.53 10.50 -14.00
N GLU A 153 6.84 10.70 -14.06
CA GLU A 153 7.70 10.02 -15.03
C GLU A 153 7.68 8.50 -14.81
N LEU A 154 7.82 8.04 -13.56
CA LEU A 154 7.78 6.63 -13.20
C LEU A 154 6.48 5.96 -13.66
N VAL A 155 5.32 6.53 -13.31
CA VAL A 155 4.00 5.98 -13.68
C VAL A 155 3.81 6.01 -15.20
N SER A 156 4.36 7.00 -15.91
CA SER A 156 4.33 7.03 -17.38
C SER A 156 5.10 5.89 -18.06
N LYS A 157 6.05 5.27 -17.36
CA LYS A 157 6.85 4.13 -17.83
C LYS A 157 6.28 2.78 -17.40
N VAL A 158 5.33 2.74 -16.47
CA VAL A 158 4.64 1.52 -16.07
C VAL A 158 3.42 1.32 -16.96
N ASN A 159 3.53 0.40 -17.92
CA ASN A 159 2.50 0.14 -18.94
C ASN A 159 1.98 -1.30 -18.93
N ALA A 160 2.53 -2.17 -18.07
CA ALA A 160 2.13 -3.57 -17.97
C ALA A 160 0.88 -3.81 -17.10
N GLY A 161 0.36 -2.78 -16.42
CA GLY A 161 -0.82 -2.86 -15.56
C GLY A 161 -1.12 -1.54 -14.85
N PHE A 162 -2.12 -1.55 -13.99
CA PHE A 162 -2.47 -0.38 -13.18
C PHE A 162 -1.53 -0.22 -11.98
N VAL A 163 -1.07 1.01 -11.73
CA VAL A 163 -0.41 1.41 -10.49
C VAL A 163 -1.03 2.70 -10.00
N GLY A 164 -1.58 2.68 -8.80
CA GLY A 164 -2.10 3.85 -8.12
C GLY A 164 -1.02 4.61 -7.35
N ILE A 165 -1.38 5.82 -6.92
CA ILE A 165 -0.54 6.69 -6.10
C ILE A 165 -1.22 6.86 -4.74
N ASP A 166 -0.50 6.58 -3.66
CA ASP A 166 -0.89 6.98 -2.31
C ASP A 166 -0.38 8.41 -2.07
N PHE A 167 -1.32 9.36 -2.06
CA PHE A 167 -1.07 10.80 -2.03
C PHE A 167 -1.18 11.32 -0.59
N ASP A 168 -0.06 11.38 0.11
CA ASP A 168 0.02 11.88 1.49
C ASP A 168 0.43 13.36 1.52
N THR A 169 -0.54 14.25 1.76
CA THR A 169 -0.30 15.69 1.82
C THR A 169 0.61 16.12 2.98
N ALA A 170 0.60 15.40 4.09
CA ALA A 170 1.43 15.74 5.25
C ALA A 170 2.90 15.45 4.93
N GLU A 171 3.16 14.30 4.33
CA GLU A 171 4.48 13.87 3.86
C GLU A 171 5.05 14.86 2.82
N MET A 172 4.21 15.33 1.89
CA MET A 172 4.61 16.33 0.91
C MET A 172 5.04 17.65 1.54
N ILE A 173 4.25 18.16 2.50
CA ILE A 173 4.59 19.39 3.22
C ILE A 173 5.91 19.21 3.99
N PHE A 174 6.09 18.04 4.63
CA PHE A 174 7.33 17.71 5.34
C PHE A 174 8.55 17.74 4.40
N ASN A 175 8.40 17.26 3.17
CA ASN A 175 9.42 17.28 2.13
C ASN A 175 9.47 18.59 1.31
N GLN A 176 8.85 19.68 1.79
CA GLN A 176 8.81 21.00 1.16
C GLN A 176 8.23 21.00 -0.28
N GLN A 177 7.30 20.09 -0.55
CA GLN A 177 6.58 19.99 -1.81
C GLN A 177 5.20 20.63 -1.72
N ASN A 178 4.74 21.27 -2.81
CA ASN A 178 3.41 21.87 -2.88
C ASN A 178 2.36 20.83 -3.30
N ALA A 179 1.50 20.43 -2.36
CA ALA A 179 0.45 19.43 -2.60
C ALA A 179 -0.61 19.87 -3.64
N GLU A 180 -0.97 21.15 -3.70
CA GLU A 180 -1.95 21.67 -4.67
C GLU A 180 -1.42 21.57 -6.11
N THR A 181 -0.13 21.81 -6.29
CA THR A 181 0.50 21.70 -7.61
C THR A 181 0.72 20.24 -7.99
N ALA A 182 1.09 19.38 -7.03
CA ALA A 182 1.40 17.99 -7.28
C ALA A 182 0.19 17.11 -7.63
N ILE A 183 -1.00 17.45 -7.12
CA ILE A 183 -2.23 16.71 -7.43
C ILE A 183 -2.77 16.98 -8.86
N ARG A 184 -2.26 18.01 -9.54
CA ARG A 184 -2.64 18.41 -10.90
C ARG A 184 -1.74 17.76 -11.97
#